data_AF-A0A2T0X992-F1
#
_entry.id   AF-A0A2T0X992-F1
#
_cell.length_a   1.000
_cell.length_b   1.000
_cell.length_c   1.000
_cell.angle_alpha   90.00
_cell.angle_beta   90.00
_cell.angle_gamma   90.00
#
_symmetry.space_group_name_H-M   'P 1'
#
loop_
_entity.id
_entity.type
_entity.pdbx_description
1 polymer ?
#
loop_
_entity_poly.entity_id
_entity_poly.type
_entity_poly.pdbx_seq_one_letter_code
_entity_poly.pdbx_strand_id
1 'polypeptide(L)'
;MRKAAARRIGTGDRMEDSVHIEGGMPAELAEAERRLVEALDRLEGAVERSAAPRPEPADPAEVERLEAELEAERDAAAQLDDRVRALKRRQTTHVAKLEAELADLRARLEDHEREARQLRGVNQRLRENCGALRDAMAEGLAEPDLVNRATAAELEALRLQRQADRDDLDRLIEEVSPIMAMPEEA
;
A
#
# COMPACT_ATOMS: atom_id res chain seq x y z
N MET A 1 -65.85 -57.20 -19.28
CA MET A 1 -66.79 -57.59 -20.37
C MET A 1 -66.29 -56.92 -21.64
N ARG A 2 -66.25 -57.49 -22.84
CA ARG A 2 -66.65 -58.78 -23.42
C ARG A 2 -65.95 -58.77 -24.80
N LYS A 3 -65.31 -59.87 -25.19
CA LYS A 3 -65.75 -60.76 -26.29
C LYS A 3 -65.82 -60.05 -27.65
N ALA A 4 -64.97 -60.44 -28.60
CA ALA A 4 -65.29 -61.46 -29.64
C ALA A 4 -66.08 -60.84 -30.80
N ALA A 5 -65.97 -61.21 -32.06
CA ALA A 5 -65.17 -62.16 -32.82
C ALA A 5 -65.55 -61.94 -34.30
N ALA A 6 -64.87 -62.68 -35.17
CA ALA A 6 -65.25 -63.06 -36.53
C ALA A 6 -64.95 -62.00 -37.61
N ARG A 7 -63.90 -62.18 -38.43
CA ARG A 7 -63.79 -63.14 -39.57
C ARG A 7 -65.03 -63.03 -40.48
N ARG A 8 -64.94 -62.67 -41.77
CA ARG A 8 -64.22 -63.34 -42.87
C ARG A 8 -64.35 -62.51 -44.17
N ILE A 9 -63.28 -62.55 -44.98
CA ILE A 9 -63.22 -62.87 -46.43
C ILE A 9 -64.09 -62.00 -47.37
N GLY A 10 -63.61 -61.44 -48.47
CA GLY A 10 -62.40 -61.68 -49.25
C GLY A 10 -62.33 -60.63 -50.37
N THR A 11 -61.13 -60.34 -50.88
CA THR A 11 -60.58 -60.84 -52.15
C THR A 11 -60.67 -59.81 -53.27
N GLY A 12 -59.51 -59.50 -53.85
CA GLY A 12 -59.30 -58.53 -54.94
C GLY A 12 -58.68 -57.25 -54.37
N ASP A 13 -57.52 -56.78 -54.81
CA ASP A 13 -56.67 -57.17 -55.92
C ASP A 13 -55.28 -56.57 -55.64
N ARG A 14 -54.27 -57.12 -56.27
CA ARG A 14 -52.84 -56.79 -56.07
C ARG A 14 -52.56 -55.32 -56.37
N MET A 15 -51.69 -54.70 -55.58
CA MET A 15 -50.43 -54.10 -56.04
C MET A 15 -49.74 -53.42 -54.85
N GLU A 16 -48.71 -54.12 -54.35
CA GLU A 16 -47.40 -53.57 -53.97
C GLU A 16 -47.35 -52.10 -53.51
N ASP A 17 -47.51 -51.90 -52.21
CA ASP A 17 -46.74 -50.90 -51.47
C ASP A 17 -46.05 -51.62 -50.31
N SER A 18 -45.13 -52.53 -50.67
CA SER A 18 -44.35 -53.32 -49.73
C SER A 18 -42.93 -52.78 -49.64
N VAL A 19 -42.70 -52.04 -48.55
CA VAL A 19 -41.45 -51.99 -47.76
C VAL A 19 -40.18 -51.62 -48.55
N HIS A 20 -39.83 -50.32 -48.48
CA HIS A 20 -38.48 -49.81 -48.71
C HIS A 20 -37.49 -50.40 -47.68
N ILE A 21 -36.96 -51.59 -47.98
CA ILE A 21 -35.70 -52.11 -47.41
C ILE A 21 -34.94 -52.74 -48.59
N GLU A 22 -34.51 -51.91 -49.53
CA GLU A 22 -33.56 -52.31 -50.58
C GLU A 22 -32.13 -51.89 -50.17
N GLY A 23 -31.21 -52.86 -50.14
CA GLY A 23 -29.80 -52.67 -50.50
C GLY A 23 -28.79 -52.03 -49.52
N GLY A 24 -29.21 -51.42 -48.40
CA GLY A 24 -28.32 -50.53 -47.62
C GLY A 24 -27.30 -51.16 -46.65
N MET A 25 -27.67 -52.21 -45.89
CA MET A 25 -26.87 -52.76 -44.78
C MET A 25 -25.44 -53.22 -45.13
N PRO A 26 -25.17 -53.97 -46.23
CA PRO A 26 -23.81 -54.38 -46.56
C PRO A 26 -22.95 -53.23 -47.11
N ALA A 27 -23.57 -52.23 -47.74
CA ALA A 27 -22.88 -51.06 -48.27
C ALA A 27 -22.47 -50.09 -47.15
N GLU A 28 -23.35 -49.88 -46.16
CA GLU A 28 -23.08 -49.06 -44.97
C GLU A 28 -21.97 -49.66 -44.10
N LEU A 29 -21.95 -50.98 -43.91
CA LEU A 29 -20.87 -51.66 -43.19
C LEU A 29 -19.54 -51.54 -43.94
N ALA A 30 -19.53 -51.76 -45.26
CA ALA A 30 -18.33 -51.59 -46.08
C ALA A 30 -17.84 -50.14 -46.10
N GLU A 31 -18.74 -49.15 -46.01
CA GLU A 31 -18.38 -47.75 -45.88
C GLU A 31 -17.80 -47.43 -44.50
N ALA A 32 -18.38 -47.99 -43.43
CA ALA A 32 -17.84 -47.87 -42.09
C ALA A 32 -16.44 -48.49 -42.00
N GLU A 33 -16.22 -49.67 -42.57
CA GLU A 33 -14.90 -50.32 -42.64
C GLU A 33 -13.87 -49.46 -43.39
N ARG A 34 -14.23 -48.91 -44.57
CA ARG A 34 -13.35 -47.99 -45.31
C ARG A 34 -12.97 -46.76 -44.48
N ARG A 35 -13.93 -46.15 -43.79
CA ARG A 35 -13.68 -45.01 -42.90
C ARG A 35 -12.81 -45.39 -41.69
N LEU A 36 -12.95 -46.62 -41.19
CA LEU A 36 -12.19 -47.09 -40.03
C LEU A 36 -10.73 -47.36 -40.42
N VAL A 37 -10.49 -47.98 -41.58
CA VAL A 37 -9.14 -48.15 -42.14
C VAL A 37 -8.49 -46.79 -42.39
N GLU A 38 -9.21 -45.85 -43.01
CA GLU A 38 -8.69 -44.51 -43.25
C GLU A 38 -8.42 -43.74 -41.93
N ALA A 39 -9.26 -43.93 -40.91
CA ALA A 39 -9.04 -43.34 -39.59
C ALA A 39 -7.84 -43.97 -38.87
N LEU A 40 -7.61 -45.29 -39.05
CA LEU A 40 -6.45 -45.99 -38.51
C LEU A 40 -5.17 -45.54 -39.22
N ASP A 41 -5.16 -45.44 -40.54
CA ASP A 41 -4.00 -44.94 -41.31
C ASP A 41 -3.67 -43.49 -40.92
N ARG A 42 -4.70 -42.65 -40.70
CA ARG A 42 -4.51 -41.28 -40.20
C ARG A 42 -3.98 -41.27 -38.77
N LEU A 43 -4.42 -42.19 -37.91
CA LEU A 43 -3.93 -42.34 -36.53
C LEU A 43 -2.49 -42.84 -36.51
N GLU A 44 -2.14 -43.82 -37.34
CA GLU A 44 -0.79 -44.35 -37.49
C GLU A 44 0.15 -43.24 -37.96
N GLY A 45 -0.21 -42.53 -39.03
CA GLY A 45 0.54 -41.36 -39.47
C GLY A 45 0.57 -40.23 -38.43
N ALA A 46 -0.49 -40.06 -37.63
CA ALA A 46 -0.50 -39.07 -36.55
C ALA A 46 0.40 -39.49 -35.39
N VAL A 47 0.47 -40.78 -35.07
CA VAL A 47 1.37 -41.36 -34.07
C VAL A 47 2.81 -41.19 -34.52
N GLU A 48 3.13 -41.52 -35.78
CA GLU A 48 4.46 -41.31 -36.36
C GLU A 48 4.87 -39.83 -36.39
N ARG A 49 3.94 -38.92 -36.73
CA ARG A 49 4.19 -37.46 -36.67
C ARG A 49 4.29 -36.94 -35.23
N SER A 50 3.60 -37.57 -34.28
CA SER A 50 3.65 -37.24 -32.85
C SER A 50 4.83 -37.85 -32.13
N ALA A 51 5.51 -38.83 -32.75
CA ALA A 51 6.80 -39.32 -32.35
C ALA A 51 7.86 -38.26 -32.66
N ALA A 52 7.72 -37.09 -32.04
CA ALA A 52 8.85 -36.25 -31.74
C ALA A 52 9.90 -37.13 -31.04
N PRO A 53 11.21 -36.91 -31.28
CA PRO A 53 12.23 -37.59 -30.50
C PRO A 53 11.85 -37.42 -29.03
N ARG A 54 11.60 -38.54 -28.36
CA ARG A 54 11.31 -38.54 -26.92
C ARG A 54 12.47 -37.75 -26.30
N PRO A 55 12.21 -36.68 -25.52
CA PRO A 55 13.30 -35.95 -24.89
C PRO A 55 14.17 -36.99 -24.19
N GLU A 56 15.45 -37.01 -24.52
CA GLU A 56 16.38 -37.92 -23.84
C GLU A 56 16.18 -37.72 -22.34
N PRO A 57 16.10 -38.81 -21.56
CA PRO A 57 15.97 -38.66 -20.11
C PRO A 57 17.13 -37.77 -19.66
N ALA A 58 16.78 -36.64 -19.04
CA ALA A 58 17.77 -35.69 -18.54
C ALA A 58 18.79 -36.47 -17.70
N ASP A 59 20.07 -36.17 -17.88
CA ASP A 59 21.13 -36.80 -17.11
C ASP A 59 20.81 -36.60 -15.61
N PRO A 60 20.62 -37.67 -14.82
CA PRO A 60 20.29 -37.55 -13.40
C PRO A 60 21.27 -36.65 -12.64
N ALA A 61 22.54 -36.62 -13.07
CA ALA A 61 23.55 -35.75 -12.47
C ALA A 61 23.33 -34.26 -12.81
N GLU A 62 22.78 -33.94 -13.98
CA GLU A 62 22.43 -32.57 -14.37
C GLU A 62 21.18 -32.10 -13.62
N VAL A 63 20.19 -32.98 -13.44
CA VAL A 63 18.98 -32.68 -12.66
C VAL A 63 19.34 -32.38 -11.21
N GLU A 64 20.14 -33.22 -10.56
CA GLU A 64 20.58 -33.01 -9.17
C GLU A 64 21.35 -31.69 -9.00
N ARG A 65 22.22 -31.35 -9.97
CA ARG A 65 22.93 -30.06 -9.99
C ARG A 65 21.97 -28.87 -10.09
N LEU A 66 21.02 -28.92 -11.02
CA LEU A 66 20.05 -27.83 -11.22
C LEU A 66 19.12 -27.68 -10.02
N GLU A 67 18.74 -28.77 -9.36
CA GLU A 67 17.97 -28.74 -8.12
C GLU A 67 18.77 -28.08 -6.99
N ALA A 68 20.05 -28.41 -6.85
CA ALA A 68 20.94 -27.77 -5.86
C ALA A 68 21.14 -26.27 -6.14
N GLU A 69 21.35 -25.87 -7.39
CA GLU A 69 21.45 -24.46 -7.81
C GLU A 69 20.13 -23.71 -7.55
N LEU A 70 18.99 -24.32 -7.85
CA LEU A 70 17.67 -23.73 -7.59
C LEU A 70 17.41 -23.54 -6.09
N GLU A 71 17.80 -24.50 -5.25
CA GLU A 71 17.64 -24.38 -3.81
C GLU A 71 18.55 -23.29 -3.24
N ALA A 72 19.80 -23.20 -3.70
CA ALA A 72 20.72 -22.12 -3.33
C ALA A 72 20.17 -20.74 -3.72
N GLU A 73 19.58 -20.59 -4.91
CA GLU A 73 18.96 -19.34 -5.34
C GLU A 73 17.69 -19.00 -4.55
N ARG A 74 16.88 -20.01 -4.16
CA ARG A 74 15.72 -19.81 -3.28
C ARG A 74 16.12 -19.32 -1.90
N ASP A 75 17.18 -19.90 -1.33
CA ASP A 75 17.73 -19.46 -0.06
C ASP A 75 18.27 -18.02 -0.14
N ALA A 76 18.99 -17.69 -1.21
CA ALA A 76 19.47 -16.33 -1.46
C ALA A 76 18.31 -15.33 -1.61
N ALA A 77 17.26 -15.71 -2.35
CA ALA A 77 16.06 -14.89 -2.52
C ALA A 77 15.32 -14.66 -1.19
N ALA A 78 15.19 -15.70 -0.34
CA ALA A 78 14.59 -15.58 0.98
C ALA A 78 15.39 -14.62 1.88
N GLN A 79 16.72 -14.75 1.91
CA GLN A 79 17.58 -13.84 2.68
C GLN A 79 17.48 -12.39 2.19
N LEU A 80 17.37 -12.17 0.88
CA LEU A 80 17.19 -10.83 0.32
C LEU A 80 15.83 -10.24 0.68
N ASP A 81 14.74 -11.03 0.63
CA ASP A 81 13.41 -10.55 1.06
C ASP A 81 13.40 -10.17 2.54
N ASP A 82 14.04 -10.98 3.40
CA ASP A 82 14.18 -10.67 4.83
C ASP A 82 14.98 -9.39 5.06
N ARG A 83 16.08 -9.19 4.34
CA ARG A 83 16.88 -7.95 4.39
C ARG A 83 16.08 -6.74 3.91
N VAL A 84 15.31 -6.88 2.83
CA VAL A 84 14.46 -5.80 2.30
C VAL A 84 13.36 -5.47 3.29
N ARG A 85 12.72 -6.47 3.92
CA ARG A 85 11.72 -6.25 4.96
C ARG A 85 12.31 -5.55 6.18
N ALA A 86 13.49 -5.97 6.64
CA ALA A 86 14.18 -5.34 7.75
C ALA A 86 14.55 -3.88 7.43
N LEU A 87 15.06 -3.62 6.22
CA LEU A 87 15.39 -2.27 5.77
C LEU A 87 14.14 -1.39 5.66
N LYS A 88 13.04 -1.91 5.08
CA LYS A 88 11.75 -1.21 5.00
C LYS A 88 11.24 -0.85 6.38
N ARG A 89 11.25 -1.79 7.35
CA ARG A 89 10.87 -1.52 8.74
C ARG A 89 11.71 -0.40 9.35
N ARG A 90 13.03 -0.46 9.20
CA ARG A 90 13.95 0.58 9.70
C ARG A 90 13.67 1.94 9.05
N GLN A 91 13.44 1.97 7.74
CA GLN A 91 13.11 3.20 7.02
C GLN A 91 11.77 3.77 7.48
N THR A 92 10.73 2.95 7.62
CA THR A 92 9.43 3.42 8.12
C THR A 92 9.53 3.97 9.54
N THR A 93 10.29 3.33 10.43
CA THR A 93 10.54 3.86 11.78
C THR A 93 11.32 5.17 11.74
N HIS A 94 12.33 5.28 10.88
CA HIS A 94 13.12 6.50 10.77
C HIS A 94 12.32 7.66 10.19
N VAL A 95 11.52 7.41 9.15
CA VAL A 95 10.61 8.41 8.57
C VAL A 95 9.60 8.87 9.60
N ALA A 96 8.94 7.94 10.32
CA ALA A 96 7.99 8.30 11.37
C ALA A 96 8.64 9.14 12.49
N LYS A 97 9.89 8.83 12.87
CA LYS A 97 10.64 9.63 13.85
C LYS A 97 10.92 11.04 13.33
N LEU A 98 11.41 11.18 12.09
CA LEU A 98 11.68 12.48 11.47
C LEU A 98 10.40 13.30 11.28
N GLU A 99 9.29 12.66 10.92
CA GLU A 99 7.98 13.32 10.82
C GLU A 99 7.50 13.87 12.17
N ALA A 100 7.70 13.09 13.25
CA ALA A 100 7.40 13.54 14.61
C ALA A 100 8.28 14.71 15.05
N GLU A 101 9.60 14.65 14.80
CA GLU A 101 10.55 15.74 15.09
C GLU A 101 10.21 17.01 14.29
N LEU A 102 9.83 16.87 13.02
CA LEU A 102 9.39 18.01 12.20
C LEU A 102 8.09 18.62 12.70
N ALA A 103 7.15 17.81 13.19
CA ALA A 103 5.91 18.31 13.78
C ALA A 103 6.19 19.10 15.07
N ASP A 104 7.06 18.59 15.93
CA ASP A 104 7.49 19.26 17.16
C ASP A 104 8.18 20.60 16.87
N LEU A 105 9.16 20.61 15.95
CA LEU A 105 9.87 21.82 15.55
C LEU A 105 8.93 22.89 14.96
N ARG A 106 7.91 22.48 14.20
CA ARG A 106 6.89 23.41 13.68
C ARG A 106 6.07 24.03 14.81
N ALA A 107 5.63 23.22 15.77
CA ALA A 107 4.89 23.73 16.93
C ALA A 107 5.74 24.74 17.73
N ARG A 108 7.01 24.40 18.00
CA ARG A 108 7.97 25.32 18.67
C ARG A 108 8.15 26.62 17.89
N LEU A 109 8.25 26.56 16.57
CA LEU A 109 8.37 27.76 15.73
C LEU A 109 7.12 28.65 15.83
N GLU A 110 5.93 28.06 15.77
CA GLU A 110 4.67 28.80 15.92
C GLU A 110 4.58 29.48 17.30
N ASP A 111 5.05 28.81 18.35
CA ASP A 111 5.11 29.35 19.72
C ASP A 111 6.03 30.55 19.80
N HIS A 112 7.27 30.43 19.30
CA HIS A 112 8.22 31.53 19.23
C HIS A 112 7.73 32.70 18.39
N GLU A 113 7.02 32.44 17.29
CA GLU A 113 6.41 33.50 16.50
C GLU A 113 5.33 34.26 17.28
N ARG A 114 4.53 33.56 18.10
CA ARG A 114 3.53 34.20 18.97
C ARG A 114 4.22 35.05 20.03
N GLU A 115 5.23 34.51 20.70
CA GLU A 115 6.07 35.24 21.68
C GLU A 115 6.69 36.50 21.05
N ALA A 116 7.29 36.38 19.85
CA ALA A 116 7.90 37.49 19.14
C ALA A 116 6.89 38.56 18.70
N ARG A 117 5.66 38.17 18.34
CA ARG A 117 4.56 39.13 18.05
C ARG A 117 4.13 39.86 19.33
N GLN A 118 4.02 39.15 20.44
CA GLN A 118 3.66 39.73 21.73
C GLN A 118 4.72 40.73 22.21
N LEU A 119 6.01 40.36 22.18
CA LEU A 119 7.11 41.23 22.55
C LEU A 119 7.17 42.51 21.69
N ARG A 120 6.94 42.39 20.38
CA ARG A 120 6.84 43.55 19.49
C ARG A 120 5.67 44.46 19.86
N GLY A 121 4.51 43.90 20.16
CA GLY A 121 3.34 44.67 20.61
C GLY A 121 3.58 45.41 21.92
N VAL A 122 4.22 44.75 22.89
CA VAL A 122 4.58 45.36 24.18
C VAL A 122 5.61 46.48 24.01
N ASN A 123 6.66 46.25 23.21
CA ASN A 123 7.66 47.27 22.92
C ASN A 123 7.06 48.49 22.20
N GLN A 124 6.11 48.28 21.29
CA GLN A 124 5.41 49.37 20.62
C GLN A 124 4.62 50.23 21.62
N ARG A 125 3.83 49.60 22.51
CA ARG A 125 3.11 50.29 23.58
C ARG A 125 4.04 51.05 24.53
N LEU A 126 5.19 50.46 24.87
CA LEU A 126 6.20 51.12 25.70
C LEU A 126 6.73 52.38 25.02
N ARG A 127 7.07 52.31 23.72
CA ARG A 127 7.53 53.48 22.93
C ARG A 127 6.47 54.58 22.85
N GLU A 128 5.21 54.21 22.64
CA GLU A 128 4.07 55.14 22.62
C GLU A 128 3.92 55.84 23.98
N ASN A 129 3.93 55.08 25.08
CA ASN A 129 3.85 55.63 26.43
C ASN A 129 5.03 56.54 26.78
N CYS A 130 6.26 56.15 26.43
CA CYS A 130 7.43 56.99 26.60
C CYS A 130 7.39 58.26 25.74
N GLY A 131 6.72 58.22 24.58
CA GLY A 131 6.46 59.39 23.74
C GLY A 131 5.47 60.34 24.42
N ALA A 132 4.29 59.83 24.79
CA ALA A 132 3.26 60.60 25.48
C ALA A 132 3.76 61.25 26.79
N LEU A 133 4.61 60.55 27.55
CA LEU A 133 5.26 61.12 28.73
C LEU A 133 6.20 62.27 28.38
N ARG A 134 7.01 62.14 27.32
CA ARG A 134 7.92 63.21 26.89
C ARG A 134 7.15 64.44 26.44
N ASP A 135 6.07 64.25 25.70
CA ASP A 135 5.20 65.34 25.23
C ASP A 135 4.53 66.04 26.42
N ALA A 136 3.95 65.27 27.35
CA ALA A 136 3.34 65.82 28.57
C ALA A 136 4.35 66.55 29.47
N MET A 137 5.57 66.04 29.60
CA MET A 137 6.65 66.74 30.33
C MET A 137 7.09 68.02 29.63
N ALA A 138 7.16 68.05 28.29
CA ALA A 138 7.50 69.23 27.51
C ALA A 138 6.43 70.33 27.60
N GLU A 139 5.15 69.93 27.69
CA GLU A 139 4.01 70.83 27.86
C GLU A 139 3.84 71.28 29.33
N GLY A 140 4.62 70.75 30.27
CA GLY A 140 4.45 70.99 31.71
C GLY A 140 3.17 70.36 32.28
N LEU A 141 2.50 69.51 31.50
CA LEU A 141 1.26 68.80 31.79
C LEU A 141 1.53 67.35 32.24
N ALA A 142 2.61 67.12 32.98
CA ALA A 142 2.93 65.80 33.51
C ALA A 142 1.88 65.37 34.57
N GLU A 143 0.76 64.87 34.09
CA GLU A 143 -0.37 64.36 34.87
C GLU A 143 0.07 63.07 35.60
N PRO A 144 -0.20 62.92 36.91
CA PRO A 144 0.14 61.70 37.67
C PRO A 144 -0.38 60.41 37.02
N ASP A 145 -1.51 60.48 36.31
CA ASP A 145 -2.12 59.33 35.64
C ASP A 145 -1.33 58.86 34.41
N LEU A 146 -0.61 59.74 33.71
CA LEU A 146 0.29 59.36 32.61
C LEU A 146 1.52 58.61 33.13
N VAL A 147 2.09 59.06 34.26
CA VAL A 147 3.21 58.39 34.92
C VAL A 147 2.78 57.01 35.42
N ASN A 148 1.60 56.89 36.03
CA ASN A 148 1.04 55.61 36.47
C ASN A 148 0.82 54.63 35.31
N ARG A 149 0.29 55.10 34.16
CA ARG A 149 0.11 54.26 32.98
C ARG A 149 1.41 53.79 32.36
N ALA A 150 2.41 54.68 32.29
CA ALA A 150 3.72 54.32 31.76
C ALA A 150 4.45 53.32 32.65
N THR A 151 4.46 53.54 33.97
CA THR A 151 5.06 52.61 34.94
C THR A 151 4.33 51.27 34.98
N ALA A 152 2.99 51.25 34.83
CA ALA A 152 2.23 50.01 34.70
C ALA A 152 2.61 49.22 33.43
N ALA A 153 2.76 49.90 32.29
CA ALA A 153 3.20 49.28 31.05
C ALA A 153 4.65 48.77 31.13
N GLU A 154 5.54 49.48 31.80
CA GLU A 154 6.93 49.03 32.04
C GLU A 154 6.96 47.78 32.94
N LEU A 155 6.16 47.74 34.00
CA LEU A 155 5.98 46.57 34.86
C LEU A 155 5.42 45.38 34.08
N GLU A 156 4.45 45.58 33.20
CA GLU A 156 3.93 44.54 32.32
C GLU A 156 5.00 44.02 31.36
N ALA A 157 5.78 44.91 30.74
CA ALA A 157 6.88 44.54 29.87
C ALA A 157 7.96 43.72 30.60
N LEU A 158 8.38 44.15 31.79
CA LEU A 158 9.35 43.43 32.61
C LEU A 158 8.84 42.06 33.05
N ARG A 159 7.54 41.94 33.37
CA ARG A 159 6.94 40.66 33.74
C ARG A 159 6.89 39.69 32.56
N LEU A 160 6.49 40.17 31.38
CA LEU A 160 6.44 39.35 30.18
C LEU A 160 7.85 38.91 29.75
N GLN A 161 8.84 39.80 29.86
CA GLN A 161 10.22 39.43 29.56
C GLN A 161 10.76 38.40 30.55
N ARG A 162 10.53 38.58 31.86
CA ARG A 162 10.93 37.57 32.86
C ARG A 162 10.19 36.25 32.71
N GLN A 163 8.96 36.25 32.19
CA GLN A 163 8.24 35.02 31.91
C GLN A 163 8.85 34.30 30.70
N ALA A 164 9.11 35.03 29.60
CA ALA A 164 9.80 34.48 28.44
C ALA A 164 11.18 33.91 28.80
N ASP A 165 11.97 34.64 29.60
CA ASP A 165 13.27 34.16 30.08
C ASP A 165 13.14 32.85 30.90
N ARG A 166 12.08 32.70 31.70
CA ARG A 166 11.82 31.46 32.46
C ARG A 166 11.40 30.32 31.56
N ASP A 167 10.48 30.57 30.64
CA ASP A 167 10.01 29.56 29.70
C ASP A 167 11.18 29.04 28.84
N ASP A 168 12.11 29.91 28.45
CA ASP A 168 13.33 29.53 27.75
C ASP A 168 14.32 28.74 28.63
N LEU A 169 14.48 29.13 29.90
CA LEU A 169 15.30 28.37 30.86
C LEU A 169 14.72 26.99 31.16
N ASP A 170 13.40 26.88 31.33
CA ASP A 170 12.71 25.61 31.56
C ASP A 170 12.87 24.68 30.35
N ARG A 171 12.72 25.20 29.13
CA ARG A 171 13.04 24.48 27.88
C ARG A 171 14.49 24.00 27.83
N LEU A 172 15.45 24.86 28.20
CA LEU A 172 16.87 24.50 28.22
C LEU A 172 17.18 23.44 29.29
N ILE A 173 16.51 23.48 30.44
CA ILE A 173 16.60 22.43 31.46
C ILE A 173 16.04 21.11 30.92
N GLU A 174 14.90 21.12 30.23
CA GLU A 174 14.34 19.92 29.60
C GLU A 174 15.27 19.32 28.53
N GLU A 175 15.99 20.15 27.77
CA GLU A 175 16.98 19.69 26.79
C GLU A 175 18.28 19.16 27.44
N VAL A 176 18.76 19.80 28.52
CA VAL A 176 20.05 19.46 29.17
C VAL A 176 19.92 18.35 30.21
N SER A 177 18.78 18.27 30.92
CA SER A 177 18.51 17.24 31.95
C SER A 177 18.76 15.80 31.47
N PRO A 178 18.29 15.36 30.29
CA PRO A 178 18.55 14.01 29.80
C PRO A 178 20.03 13.75 29.52
N ILE A 179 20.82 14.76 29.13
CA ILE A 179 22.27 14.65 28.89
C ILE A 179 23.02 14.50 30.23
N MET A 180 22.61 15.26 31.24
CA MET A 180 23.19 15.18 32.59
C MET A 180 22.80 13.89 33.34
N ALA A 181 21.66 13.29 33.00
CA ALA A 181 21.17 12.05 33.59
C ALA A 181 21.74 10.78 32.91
N MET A 182 22.52 10.92 31.83
CA MET A 182 23.24 9.78 31.27
C MET A 182 24.31 9.32 32.26
N PRO A 183 24.33 8.03 32.66
CA PRO A 183 25.41 7.51 33.49
C PRO A 183 26.74 7.67 32.75
N GLU A 184 27.76 8.18 33.44
CA GLU A 184 29.15 8.15 32.97
C GLU A 184 29.46 6.70 32.57
N GLU A 185 29.69 6.46 31.27
CA GLU A 185 30.16 5.15 30.80
C GLU A 185 31.51 4.88 31.46
N ALA A 186 31.51 4.00 32.47
CA ALA A 186 32.68 3.47 33.16
C ALA A 186 33.12 2.14 32.55
#